data_AF-A0A9D8ALN8-F1
#
_entry.id   AF-A0A9D8ALN8-F1
#
_cell.length_a   1.000
_cell.length_b   1.000
_cell.length_c   1.000
_cell.angle_alpha   90.00
_cell.angle_beta   90.00
_cell.angle_gamma   90.00
#
_symmetry.space_group_name_H-M   'P 1'
#
loop_
_entity.id
_entity.type
_entity.pdbx_description
1 polymer ?
#
loop_
_entity_poly.entity_id
_entity_poly.type
_entity_poly.pdbx_seq_one_letter_code
_entity_poly.pdbx_strand_id
1 'polypeptide(L)'
;METQFSQIPNTQKSSKVKIKIELSSDINVSSFIARQKTNVFLLTRIGNLLSAGEPKLAVNDRNLRWLIPVIYTIPKQISQQVAELVMDVNTGEIILHESNPSTLKEIEDYVQHIYQNTSKNSSL
;
A
#
# COMPACT_ATOMS: atom_id res chain seq x y z
N MET A 1 -13.00 18.26 6.83
CA MET A 1 -13.80 18.06 8.05
C MET A 1 -12.82 17.88 9.20
N GLU A 2 -12.80 18.80 10.15
CA GLU A 2 -11.96 18.70 11.36
C GLU A 2 -12.77 18.07 12.48
N THR A 3 -12.39 16.85 12.86
CA THR A 3 -12.94 16.22 14.06
C THR A 3 -12.03 16.59 15.23
N GLN A 4 -12.31 17.71 15.90
CA GLN A 4 -11.73 17.97 17.21
C GLN A 4 -12.37 17.01 18.22
N PHE A 5 -11.63 15.97 18.60
CA PHE A 5 -11.95 15.23 19.81
C PHE A 5 -11.54 16.07 21.00
N SER A 6 -12.47 16.88 21.52
CA SER A 6 -12.29 17.55 22.81
C SER A 6 -11.88 16.52 23.85
N GLN A 7 -10.78 16.78 24.56
CA GLN A 7 -10.25 15.89 25.60
C GLN A 7 -11.38 15.50 26.56
N ILE A 8 -11.52 14.19 26.79
CA ILE A 8 -12.42 13.67 27.82
C ILE A 8 -11.88 14.19 29.16
N PRO A 9 -12.66 14.97 29.93
CA PRO A 9 -12.18 15.48 31.21
C PRO A 9 -11.80 14.29 32.10
N ASN A 10 -10.54 14.30 32.59
CA ASN A 10 -10.02 13.29 33.50
C ASN A 10 -10.73 13.41 34.85
N THR A 11 -11.90 12.78 34.94
CA THR A 11 -12.59 12.56 36.20
C THR A 11 -12.38 11.10 36.59
N GLN A 12 -12.03 10.89 37.85
CA GLN A 12 -11.51 9.67 38.46
C GLN A 12 -12.53 8.50 38.53
N LYS A 13 -13.48 8.43 37.60
CA LYS A 13 -14.49 7.38 37.44
C LYS A 13 -14.44 6.80 36.03
N SER A 14 -14.41 5.47 35.96
CA SER A 14 -14.51 4.69 34.71
C SER A 14 -15.66 5.20 33.84
N SER A 15 -15.31 5.85 32.74
CA SER A 15 -16.26 6.41 31.77
C SER A 15 -16.30 5.49 30.56
N LYS A 16 -17.48 4.95 30.24
CA LYS A 16 -17.68 4.12 29.05
C LYS A 16 -17.93 5.01 27.84
N VAL A 17 -17.11 4.86 26.81
CA VAL A 17 -17.27 5.55 25.52
C VAL A 17 -17.75 4.54 24.49
N LYS A 18 -18.84 4.87 23.77
CA LYS A 18 -19.34 4.09 22.63
C LYS A 18 -19.27 4.96 21.39
N ILE A 19 -18.51 4.53 20.39
CA ILE A 19 -18.34 5.23 19.11
C ILE A 19 -18.96 4.39 17.99
N LYS A 20 -19.83 4.98 17.17
CA LYS A 20 -20.30 4.41 15.90
C LYS A 20 -19.78 5.32 14.79
N ILE A 21 -19.07 4.75 13.83
CA ILE A 21 -18.54 5.47 12.66
C ILE A 21 -19.27 4.89 11.44
N GLU A 22 -19.82 5.78 10.61
CA GLU A 22 -20.47 5.44 9.36
C GLU A 22 -19.87 6.35 8.28
N LEU A 23 -19.33 5.74 7.22
CA LEU A 23 -18.66 6.44 6.13
C LEU A 23 -19.36 6.08 4.83
N SER A 24 -19.74 7.09 4.07
CA SER A 24 -20.26 6.95 2.71
C SER A 24 -19.43 7.82 1.78
N SER A 25 -18.85 7.21 0.76
CA SER A 25 -18.07 7.88 -0.27
C SER A 25 -18.16 7.07 -1.55
N ASP A 26 -18.08 7.77 -2.67
CA ASP A 26 -17.91 7.13 -3.96
C ASP A 26 -16.50 6.54 -4.09
N ILE A 27 -16.42 5.42 -4.80
CA ILE A 27 -15.18 4.73 -5.16
C ILE A 27 -15.26 4.48 -6.67
N ASN A 28 -14.54 5.29 -7.45
CA ASN A 28 -14.58 5.20 -8.92
C ASN A 28 -13.60 4.16 -9.48
N VAL A 29 -12.58 3.81 -8.71
CA VAL A 29 -11.59 2.79 -9.06
C VAL A 29 -11.86 1.57 -8.21
N SER A 30 -12.30 0.47 -8.83
CA SER A 30 -12.46 -0.81 -8.15
C SER A 30 -11.09 -1.41 -7.79
N SER A 31 -11.06 -2.36 -6.84
CA SER A 31 -9.84 -3.10 -6.51
C SER A 31 -9.21 -3.78 -7.74
N PHE A 32 -10.03 -4.32 -8.63
CA PHE A 32 -9.58 -4.89 -9.90
C PHE A 32 -8.85 -3.86 -10.77
N ILE A 33 -9.44 -2.68 -10.97
CA ILE A 33 -8.82 -1.61 -11.76
C ILE A 33 -7.54 -1.10 -11.08
N ALA A 34 -7.54 -0.97 -9.74
CA ALA A 34 -6.36 -0.56 -8.99
C ALA A 34 -5.19 -1.53 -9.19
N ARG A 35 -5.46 -2.84 -9.11
CA ARG A 35 -4.46 -3.89 -9.36
C ARG A 35 -3.93 -3.83 -10.80
N GLN A 36 -4.82 -3.68 -11.78
CA GLN A 36 -4.44 -3.58 -13.19
C GLN A 36 -3.57 -2.35 -13.47
N LYS A 37 -3.99 -1.17 -12.99
CA LYS A 37 -3.21 0.07 -13.13
C LYS A 37 -1.83 -0.04 -12.46
N THR A 38 -1.77 -0.67 -11.30
CA THR A 38 -0.50 -0.89 -10.59
C THR A 38 0.42 -1.82 -11.37
N ASN A 39 -0.09 -2.91 -11.95
CA ASN A 39 0.71 -3.78 -12.82
C ASN A 39 1.29 -3.03 -14.02
N VAL A 40 0.47 -2.20 -14.69
CA VAL A 40 0.93 -1.37 -15.82
C VAL A 40 2.01 -0.38 -15.36
N PHE A 41 1.82 0.25 -14.21
CA PHE A 41 2.80 1.17 -13.64
C PHE A 41 4.14 0.49 -13.33
N LEU A 42 4.12 -0.65 -12.63
CA LEU A 42 5.33 -1.42 -12.29
C LEU A 42 6.09 -1.86 -13.54
N LEU A 43 5.36 -2.40 -14.53
CA LEU A 43 5.94 -2.83 -15.80
C LEU A 43 6.60 -1.67 -16.56
N THR A 44 5.98 -0.48 -16.54
CA THR A 44 6.46 0.69 -17.30
C THR A 44 7.63 1.39 -16.61
N ARG A 45 7.69 1.33 -15.27
CA ARG A 45 8.65 2.13 -14.49
C ARG A 45 9.83 1.34 -13.95
N ILE A 46 9.64 0.08 -13.58
CA ILE A 46 10.65 -0.73 -12.91
C ILE A 46 10.99 -1.98 -13.75
N GLY A 47 9.97 -2.75 -14.15
CA GLY A 47 10.17 -3.95 -14.97
C GLY A 47 9.18 -5.08 -14.68
N ASN A 48 9.47 -6.26 -15.22
CA ASN A 48 8.55 -7.40 -15.29
C ASN A 48 8.65 -8.42 -14.14
N LEU A 49 9.57 -8.21 -13.19
CA LEU A 49 9.72 -9.10 -12.02
C LEU A 49 8.83 -8.69 -10.84
N LEU A 50 8.13 -7.57 -10.96
CA LEU A 50 7.20 -7.06 -9.97
C LEU A 50 5.77 -7.22 -10.44
N SER A 51 4.89 -7.56 -9.50
CA SER A 51 3.45 -7.66 -9.75
C SER A 51 2.67 -7.05 -8.59
N ALA A 52 1.47 -6.57 -8.89
CA ALA A 52 0.54 -6.09 -7.90
C ALA A 52 -0.19 -7.28 -7.24
N GLY A 53 -0.14 -7.31 -5.90
CA GLY A 53 -0.96 -8.15 -5.05
C GLY A 53 -2.41 -7.64 -4.97
N GLU A 54 -3.17 -8.18 -4.01
CA GLU A 54 -4.57 -7.83 -3.81
C GLU A 54 -4.73 -6.48 -3.11
N PRO A 55 -5.39 -5.48 -3.73
CA PRO A 55 -5.60 -4.18 -3.12
C PRO A 55 -6.52 -4.24 -1.90
N LYS A 56 -6.16 -3.49 -0.85
CA LYS A 56 -6.96 -3.31 0.36
C LYS A 56 -7.43 -1.87 0.45
N LEU A 57 -8.71 -1.67 0.77
CA LEU A 57 -9.24 -0.34 0.99
C LEU A 57 -8.85 0.12 2.40
N ALA A 58 -8.20 1.28 2.49
CA ALA A 58 -7.83 1.90 3.75
C ALA A 58 -8.44 3.29 3.87
N VAL A 59 -8.80 3.65 5.10
CA VAL A 59 -9.16 5.02 5.49
C VAL A 59 -7.93 5.61 6.15
N ASN A 60 -7.29 6.58 5.51
CA ASN A 60 -6.16 7.31 6.10
C ASN A 60 -6.56 8.76 6.32
N ASP A 61 -6.53 9.23 7.57
CA ASP A 61 -6.95 10.55 8.07
C ASP A 61 -8.27 11.12 7.50
N ARG A 62 -8.27 11.52 6.22
CA ARG A 62 -9.39 12.14 5.50
C ARG A 62 -9.69 11.51 4.12
N ASN A 63 -8.89 10.56 3.67
CA ASN A 63 -8.96 10.03 2.31
C ASN A 63 -9.13 8.51 2.30
N LEU A 64 -9.93 8.03 1.35
CA LEU A 64 -9.94 6.62 0.99
C LEU A 64 -8.79 6.33 0.03
N ARG A 65 -8.06 5.25 0.31
CA ARG A 65 -6.89 4.80 -0.45
C ARG A 65 -6.97 3.33 -0.76
N TRP A 66 -6.52 2.94 -1.94
CA TRP A 66 -6.10 1.58 -2.19
C TRP A 66 -4.66 1.41 -1.72
N LEU A 67 -4.43 0.43 -0.85
CA LEU A 67 -3.11 -0.07 -0.51
C LEU A 67 -2.85 -1.32 -1.35
N ILE A 68 -1.85 -1.27 -2.23
CA ILE A 68 -1.54 -2.34 -3.18
C ILE A 68 -0.16 -2.92 -2.86
N PRO A 69 -0.09 -4.16 -2.32
CA PRO A 69 1.17 -4.86 -2.15
C PRO A 69 1.90 -5.00 -3.48
N VAL A 70 3.19 -4.70 -3.52
CA VAL A 70 4.06 -5.00 -4.65
C VAL A 70 4.85 -6.25 -4.32
N ILE A 71 4.66 -7.27 -5.15
CA ILE A 71 5.24 -8.59 -4.96
C ILE A 71 6.36 -8.78 -5.97
N TYR A 72 7.55 -9.10 -5.47
CA TYR A 72 8.67 -9.56 -6.27
C TYR A 72 8.58 -11.07 -6.49
N THR A 73 8.61 -11.47 -7.75
CA THR A 73 8.46 -12.86 -8.16
C THR A 73 9.68 -13.29 -8.98
N ILE A 74 10.45 -14.21 -8.42
CA ILE A 74 11.54 -14.91 -9.13
C ILE A 74 11.07 -16.34 -9.44
N PRO A 75 11.31 -16.86 -10.67
CA PRO A 75 11.09 -18.26 -10.97
C PRO A 75 11.83 -19.16 -9.97
N LYS A 76 11.12 -20.15 -9.40
CA LYS A 76 11.64 -21.16 -8.44
C LYS A 76 11.93 -20.63 -7.02
N GLN A 77 11.51 -19.43 -6.66
CA GLN A 77 11.62 -18.91 -5.29
C GLN A 77 10.26 -18.45 -4.74
N ILE A 78 10.20 -18.29 -3.42
CA ILE A 78 9.02 -17.77 -2.73
C ILE A 78 8.89 -16.29 -3.09
N SER A 79 7.70 -15.91 -3.57
CA SER A 79 7.40 -14.51 -3.87
C SER A 79 7.36 -13.71 -2.56
N GLN A 80 7.92 -12.50 -2.58
CA GLN A 80 8.03 -11.65 -1.40
C GLN A 80 7.44 -10.27 -1.68
N GLN A 81 6.73 -9.70 -0.70
CA GLN A 81 6.32 -8.31 -0.78
C GLN A 81 7.52 -7.38 -0.57
N VAL A 82 7.72 -6.45 -1.51
CA VAL A 82 8.83 -5.50 -1.52
C VAL A 82 8.40 -4.04 -1.35
N ALA A 83 7.12 -3.75 -1.59
CA ALA A 83 6.55 -2.43 -1.34
C ALA A 83 5.03 -2.53 -1.09
N GLU A 84 4.43 -1.42 -0.69
CA GLU A 84 3.00 -1.17 -0.68
C GLU A 84 2.77 0.19 -1.35
N LEU A 85 2.15 0.18 -2.54
CA LEU A 85 1.83 1.38 -3.27
C LEU A 85 0.46 1.90 -2.83
N VAL A 86 0.37 3.21 -2.67
CA VAL A 86 -0.87 3.90 -2.35
C VAL A 86 -1.48 4.47 -3.63
N MET A 87 -2.78 4.28 -3.81
CA MET A 87 -3.52 4.82 -4.95
C MET A 87 -4.79 5.53 -4.50
N ASP A 88 -5.07 6.67 -5.13
CA ASP A 88 -6.33 7.38 -4.95
C ASP A 88 -7.51 6.56 -5.51
N VAL A 89 -8.56 6.37 -4.71
CA VAL A 89 -9.71 5.53 -5.08
C VAL A 89 -10.61 6.16 -6.14
N ASN A 90 -10.44 7.45 -6.43
CA ASN A 90 -11.27 8.20 -7.37
C ASN A 90 -10.54 8.47 -8.68
N THR A 91 -9.27 8.84 -8.63
CA THR A 91 -8.47 9.14 -9.84
C THR A 91 -7.70 7.91 -10.36
N GLY A 92 -7.35 7.00 -9.45
CA GLY A 92 -6.44 5.88 -9.73
C GLY A 92 -5.00 6.32 -9.96
N GLU A 93 -4.63 7.51 -9.47
CA GLU A 93 -3.26 7.99 -9.41
C GLU A 93 -2.51 7.28 -8.28
N ILE A 94 -1.26 6.86 -8.56
CA ILE A 94 -0.37 6.30 -7.54
C ILE A 94 0.33 7.44 -6.81
N ILE A 95 0.19 7.47 -5.49
CA ILE A 95 0.68 8.51 -4.61
C ILE A 95 1.97 8.01 -3.93
N LEU A 96 3.10 8.23 -4.59
CA LEU A 96 4.38 7.68 -4.13
C LEU A 96 4.80 8.17 -2.74
N HIS A 97 4.56 9.43 -2.40
CA HIS A 97 4.91 9.95 -1.07
C HIS A 97 4.05 9.39 0.07
N GLU A 98 2.89 8.80 -0.23
CA GLU A 98 2.08 8.03 0.74
C GLU A 98 2.45 6.53 0.72
N SER A 99 3.25 6.08 -0.26
CA SER A 99 3.65 4.68 -0.44
C SER A 99 4.84 4.31 0.44
N ASN A 100 5.06 3.00 0.61
CA ASN A 100 6.20 2.47 1.34
C ASN A 100 6.90 1.36 0.54
N PRO A 101 8.14 1.56 0.06
CA PRO A 101 8.92 2.79 0.10
C PRO A 101 8.31 3.96 -0.67
N SER A 102 8.81 5.18 -0.41
CA SER A 102 8.23 6.43 -0.94
C SER A 102 8.77 6.81 -2.32
N THR A 103 9.81 6.12 -2.79
CA THR A 103 10.43 6.34 -4.10
C THR A 103 10.60 5.04 -4.86
N LEU A 104 10.59 5.12 -6.20
CA LEU A 104 10.82 3.95 -7.05
C LEU A 104 12.24 3.40 -6.92
N LYS A 105 13.22 4.29 -6.73
CA LYS A 105 14.62 3.90 -6.56
C LYS A 105 14.82 3.01 -5.33
N GLU A 106 14.13 3.30 -4.22
CA GLU A 106 14.19 2.44 -3.03
C GLU A 106 13.62 1.04 -3.29
N ILE A 107 12.56 0.94 -4.09
CA ILE A 107 11.98 -0.34 -4.50
C ILE A 107 12.98 -1.11 -5.36
N GLU A 108 13.59 -0.45 -6.34
CA GLU A 108 14.64 -1.02 -7.21
C GLU A 108 15.85 -1.50 -6.41
N ASP A 109 16.38 -0.64 -5.53
CA ASP A 109 17.52 -0.95 -4.68
C ASP A 109 17.22 -2.16 -3.78
N TYR A 110 16.01 -2.24 -3.22
CA TYR A 110 15.60 -3.37 -2.38
C TYR A 110 15.48 -4.67 -3.18
N VAL A 111 14.87 -4.63 -4.37
CA VAL A 111 14.77 -5.77 -5.27
C VAL A 111 16.15 -6.26 -5.69
N GLN A 112 17.05 -5.34 -6.04
CA GLN A 112 18.42 -5.67 -6.43
C GLN A 112 19.19 -6.32 -5.29
N HIS A 113 19.00 -5.86 -4.05
CA HIS A 113 19.59 -6.47 -2.87
C HIS A 113 19.09 -7.90 -2.65
N ILE A 114 17.78 -8.14 -2.79
CA ILE A 114 17.20 -9.49 -2.70
C ILE A 114 17.80 -10.41 -3.76
N TYR A 115 17.87 -9.95 -5.02
CA TYR A 115 18.43 -10.74 -6.13
C TYR A 115 19.92 -11.12 -5.91
N GLN A 116 20.73 -10.19 -5.42
CA GLN A 116 22.16 -10.46 -5.14
C GLN A 116 22.34 -11.45 -4.00
N ASN A 117 21.49 -11.41 -2.97
CA ASN A 117 21.57 -12.35 -1.86
C ASN A 117 21.10 -13.75 -2.25
N THR A 118 20.04 -13.86 -3.06
CA THR A 118 19.51 -15.16 -3.48
C THR A 118 20.40 -15.86 -4.51
N SER A 119 21.05 -15.11 -5.42
CA SER A 119 22.03 -15.67 -6.36
C SER A 119 23.28 -16.22 -5.66
N LYS A 120 23.79 -15.52 -4.64
CA LYS A 120 24.93 -16.00 -3.83
C LYS A 120 24.59 -17.28 -3.06
N ASN A 121 23.39 -17.37 -2.49
CA ASN A 121 22.96 -18.54 -1.72
C ASN A 121 22.62 -19.76 -2.59
N SER A 122 22.35 -19.58 -3.87
CA SER A 122 22.06 -20.68 -4.82
C SER A 122 23.32 -21.28 -5.46
N SER A 123 24.51 -20.76 -5.12
CA SER A 123 25.82 -21.17 -5.68
C SER A 123 26.62 -22.08 -4.73
N LEU A 124 25.97 -22.69 -3.74
CA LEU A 124 26.51 -23.69 -2.80
C LEU A 124 25.76 -25.02 -3.00
#